data_AF-A0A0B6ZDZ9-F1
#
_entry.id   AF-A0A0B6ZDZ9-F1
#
_cell.length_a   1.000
_cell.length_b   1.000
_cell.length_c   1.000
_cell.angle_alpha   90.00
_cell.angle_beta   90.00
_cell.angle_gamma   90.00
#
_symmetry.space_group_name_H-M   'P 1'
#
loop_
_entity.id
_entity.type
_entity.pdbx_description
1 polymer ?
#
loop_
_entity_poly.entity_id
_entity_poly.type
_entity_poly.pdbx_seq_one_letter_code
_entity_poly.pdbx_strand_id
1 'polypeptide(L)'
;MGCGASKSKADDSDNPPIEFILIPDIIYGGDLQPTPPPNRKVDIYRPADYTSIDDRVKEQLSQFNTSTYETLISSLTAGCTTDLQKLRAIYVWLYLQDIHGSFYSNVNNPQTPKGYMKIIKTQNGSYTSFFAQLCRAAGISCCVIRGVGK
;
A
#
# COMPACT_ATOMS: atom_id res chain seq x y z
N MET A 1 1.92 -25.79 39.06
CA MET A 1 1.79 -26.23 37.66
C MET A 1 0.81 -25.26 37.01
N GLY A 2 1.26 -24.17 36.37
CA GLY A 2 1.82 -24.14 35.00
C GLY A 2 0.66 -23.82 34.04
N CYS A 3 0.66 -22.85 33.13
CA CYS A 3 1.69 -21.99 32.57
C CYS A 3 1.02 -20.66 32.16
N GLY A 4 1.64 -19.52 32.50
CA GLY A 4 1.25 -18.22 31.95
C GLY A 4 1.88 -18.06 30.57
N ALA A 5 1.07 -17.98 29.53
CA ALA A 5 1.54 -17.65 28.19
C ALA A 5 1.88 -16.16 28.11
N SER A 6 3.16 -15.83 28.31
CA SER A 6 3.69 -14.50 28.03
C SER A 6 3.67 -14.27 26.53
N LYS A 7 2.78 -13.40 26.04
CA LYS A 7 2.89 -12.83 24.69
C LYS A 7 4.21 -12.07 24.62
N SER A 8 5.19 -12.61 23.90
CA SER A 8 6.41 -11.89 23.54
C SER A 8 6.03 -10.63 22.77
N LYS A 9 6.28 -9.45 23.34
CA LYS A 9 6.42 -8.23 22.56
C LYS A 9 7.52 -8.53 21.53
N ALA A 10 7.20 -8.43 20.24
CA ALA A 10 8.21 -8.46 19.19
C ALA A 10 9.24 -7.38 19.56
N ASP A 11 10.49 -7.81 19.67
CA ASP A 11 11.58 -6.99 20.16
C ASP A 11 11.78 -5.79 19.22
N ASP A 12 11.61 -4.58 19.76
CA ASP A 12 11.75 -3.31 19.03
C ASP A 12 13.22 -3.09 18.61
N SER A 13 14.16 -3.86 19.19
CA SER A 13 15.60 -3.82 18.90
C SER A 13 15.94 -4.20 17.45
N ASP A 14 15.14 -5.06 16.82
CA ASP A 14 15.37 -5.55 15.45
C ASP A 14 15.00 -4.52 14.37
N ASN A 15 14.32 -3.43 14.72
CA ASN A 15 13.85 -2.42 13.77
C ASN A 15 14.16 -1.01 14.26
N PRO A 16 15.40 -0.51 14.09
CA PRO A 16 15.77 0.82 14.59
C PRO A 16 14.85 1.88 13.97
N PRO A 17 14.49 2.95 14.70
CA PRO A 17 13.61 4.00 14.19
C PRO A 17 14.09 4.54 12.84
N ILE A 18 13.15 4.78 11.94
CA ILE A 18 13.40 5.40 10.63
C ILE A 18 12.75 6.79 10.62
N GLU A 19 13.25 7.70 9.79
CA GLU A 19 12.64 9.03 9.65
C GLU A 19 11.15 8.91 9.23
N PHE A 20 10.28 9.62 9.95
CA PHE A 20 8.85 9.63 9.69
C PHE A 20 8.53 10.49 8.46
N ILE A 21 7.64 9.99 7.59
CA ILE A 21 7.14 10.75 6.44
C ILE A 21 5.64 10.95 6.59
N LEU A 22 5.24 12.22 6.59
CA LEU A 22 3.83 12.60 6.51
C LEU A 22 3.37 12.59 5.05
N ILE A 23 2.39 11.74 4.73
CA ILE A 23 1.70 11.78 3.43
C ILE A 23 0.46 12.67 3.59
N PRO A 24 0.36 13.78 2.86
CA PRO A 24 -0.78 14.68 2.99
C PRO A 24 -2.06 14.04 2.45
N ASP A 25 -3.19 14.34 3.07
CA ASP A 25 -4.50 13.80 2.65
C ASP A 25 -4.88 14.30 1.25
N ILE A 26 -4.48 15.52 0.89
CA ILE A 26 -4.75 16.18 -0.39
C ILE A 26 -3.43 16.75 -0.94
N ILE A 27 -3.21 16.63 -2.25
CA ILE A 27 -2.15 17.38 -2.94
C ILE A 27 -2.74 18.73 -3.35
N TYR A 28 -2.12 19.83 -2.93
CA TYR A 28 -2.58 21.19 -3.22
C TYR A 28 -2.78 21.40 -4.74
N GLY A 29 -3.96 21.92 -5.14
CA GLY A 29 -4.25 22.32 -6.52
C GLY A 29 -5.25 21.47 -7.31
N GLY A 30 -5.85 20.42 -6.72
CA GLY A 30 -6.91 19.63 -7.35
C GLY A 30 -8.20 19.65 -6.53
N ASP A 31 -9.31 20.04 -7.14
CA ASP A 31 -10.65 19.94 -6.54
C ASP A 31 -11.10 18.46 -6.55
N LEU A 32 -10.54 17.66 -5.63
CA LEU A 32 -10.82 16.22 -5.47
C LEU A 32 -11.97 15.98 -4.49
N GLN A 33 -12.98 16.85 -4.49
CA GLN A 33 -14.20 16.60 -3.74
C GLN A 33 -14.94 15.45 -4.43
N PRO A 34 -15.18 14.32 -3.74
CA PRO A 34 -15.85 13.18 -4.35
C PRO A 34 -17.28 13.58 -4.72
N THR A 35 -17.58 13.57 -6.01
CA THR A 35 -18.94 13.70 -6.51
C THR A 35 -19.55 12.31 -6.74
N PRO A 36 -20.87 12.14 -6.62
CA PRO A 36 -21.52 10.88 -6.95
C PRO A 36 -21.19 10.48 -8.39
N PRO A 37 -20.68 9.24 -8.61
CA PRO A 37 -20.36 8.79 -9.96
C PRO A 37 -21.65 8.62 -10.79
N PRO A 38 -21.63 8.96 -12.09
CA PRO A 38 -22.81 8.82 -12.95
C PRO A 38 -23.07 7.37 -13.39
N ASN A 39 -22.08 6.48 -13.21
CA ASN A 39 -22.14 5.08 -13.59
C ASN A 39 -22.40 4.18 -12.37
N ARG A 40 -22.93 2.98 -12.60
CA ARG A 40 -23.06 1.98 -11.55
C ARG A 40 -21.76 1.21 -11.44
N LYS A 41 -21.50 0.62 -10.26
CA LYS A 41 -20.33 -0.24 -10.02
C LYS A 41 -20.17 -1.34 -11.08
N VAL A 42 -21.28 -1.99 -11.47
CA VAL A 42 -21.29 -3.08 -12.47
C VAL A 42 -20.91 -2.64 -13.87
N ASP A 43 -21.00 -1.33 -14.16
CA ASP A 43 -20.68 -0.78 -15.47
C ASP A 43 -19.15 -0.58 -15.63
N ILE A 44 -18.40 -0.49 -14.52
CA ILE A 44 -16.94 -0.25 -14.52
C ILE A 44 -16.11 -1.36 -13.87
N TYR A 45 -16.73 -2.26 -13.10
CA TYR A 45 -16.03 -3.30 -12.36
C TYR A 45 -16.71 -4.66 -12.56
N ARG A 46 -16.01 -5.55 -13.25
CA ARG A 46 -16.37 -6.96 -13.40
C ARG A 46 -15.21 -7.81 -12.88
N PRO A 47 -15.40 -8.65 -11.84
CA PRO A 47 -14.29 -9.41 -11.23
C PRO A 47 -13.44 -10.22 -12.21
N ALA A 48 -14.07 -10.80 -13.24
CA ALA A 48 -13.39 -11.61 -14.24
C ALA A 48 -12.32 -10.84 -15.03
N ASP A 49 -12.47 -9.52 -15.18
CA ASP A 49 -11.53 -8.67 -15.92
C ASP A 49 -10.19 -8.47 -15.17
N TYR A 50 -10.14 -8.86 -13.89
CA TYR A 50 -9.01 -8.61 -13.00
C TYR A 50 -8.27 -9.88 -12.58
N THR A 51 -8.77 -11.08 -12.91
CA THR A 51 -8.15 -12.35 -12.50
C THR A 51 -6.70 -12.46 -12.98
N SER A 52 -6.43 -12.12 -14.24
CA SER A 52 -5.08 -12.15 -14.80
C SER A 52 -4.13 -11.15 -14.12
N ILE A 53 -4.64 -10.00 -13.67
CA ILE A 53 -3.87 -9.00 -12.93
C ILE A 53 -3.53 -9.54 -11.54
N ASP A 54 -4.51 -10.11 -10.85
CA ASP A 54 -4.34 -10.67 -9.52
C ASP A 54 -3.27 -11.78 -9.51
N ASP A 55 -3.32 -12.69 -10.49
CA ASP A 55 -2.38 -13.80 -10.59
C ASP A 55 -0.97 -13.33 -10.93
N ARG A 56 -0.84 -12.41 -11.88
CA ARG A 56 0.46 -11.79 -12.22
C ARG A 56 1.10 -11.13 -10.99
N VAL A 57 0.34 -10.38 -10.20
CA VAL A 57 0.88 -9.74 -8.99
C VAL A 57 1.38 -10.76 -7.98
N LYS A 58 0.66 -11.88 -7.78
CA LYS A 58 1.09 -12.98 -6.89
C LYS A 58 2.40 -13.61 -7.37
N GLU A 59 2.53 -13.86 -8.66
CA GLU A 59 3.73 -14.47 -9.27
C GLU A 59 4.96 -13.58 -9.10
N GLN A 60 4.79 -12.25 -9.14
CA GLN A 60 5.89 -11.28 -9.08
C GLN A 60 6.27 -10.85 -7.65
N LEU A 61 5.60 -11.34 -6.59
CA LEU A 61 5.81 -10.88 -5.21
C LEU A 61 7.28 -10.85 -4.76
N SER A 62 8.06 -11.86 -5.13
CA SER A 62 9.47 -11.98 -4.74
C SER A 62 10.36 -10.90 -5.35
N GLN A 63 9.98 -10.35 -6.51
CA GLN A 63 10.74 -9.38 -7.29
C GLN A 63 10.67 -7.96 -6.70
N PHE A 64 9.69 -7.69 -5.82
CA PHE A 64 9.41 -6.35 -5.28
C PHE A 64 10.14 -6.05 -3.95
N ASN A 65 11.02 -6.94 -3.51
CA ASN A 65 11.60 -6.88 -2.17
C ASN A 65 12.64 -5.77 -1.95
N THR A 66 13.12 -5.07 -2.97
CA THR A 66 14.16 -4.02 -2.82
C THR A 66 13.94 -2.81 -3.75
N SER A 67 12.73 -2.66 -4.30
CA SER A 67 12.41 -1.65 -5.33
C SER A 67 12.09 -0.27 -4.76
N THR A 68 12.40 0.78 -5.53
CA THR A 68 11.86 2.14 -5.35
C THR A 68 10.36 2.18 -5.68
N TYR A 69 9.66 3.26 -5.32
CA TYR A 69 8.26 3.44 -5.71
C TYR A 69 8.08 3.35 -7.23
N GLU A 70 8.91 4.03 -8.01
CA GLU A 70 8.84 4.03 -9.47
C GLU A 70 8.97 2.61 -10.07
N THR A 71 9.97 1.86 -9.63
CA THR A 71 10.22 0.50 -10.12
C THR A 71 9.12 -0.48 -9.72
N LEU A 72 8.61 -0.36 -8.48
CA LEU A 72 7.47 -1.13 -8.02
C LEU A 72 6.23 -0.84 -8.88
N ILE A 73 5.88 0.43 -9.00
CA ILE A 73 4.68 0.85 -9.73
C ILE A 73 4.76 0.51 -11.20
N SER A 74 5.91 0.73 -11.85
CA SER A 74 6.12 0.36 -13.26
C SER A 74 5.87 -1.14 -13.48
N SER A 75 6.36 -1.98 -12.57
CA SER A 75 6.18 -3.44 -12.66
C SER A 75 4.73 -3.86 -12.36
N LEU A 76 4.11 -3.30 -11.31
CA LEU A 76 2.72 -3.61 -10.94
C LEU A 76 1.74 -3.17 -12.02
N THR A 77 2.00 -2.03 -12.67
CA THR A 77 1.10 -1.46 -13.67
C THR A 77 1.43 -1.87 -15.11
N ALA A 78 2.46 -2.69 -15.30
CA ALA A 78 2.82 -3.22 -16.62
C ALA A 78 1.62 -3.94 -17.26
N GLY A 79 1.23 -3.49 -18.46
CA GLY A 79 0.10 -4.04 -19.21
C GLY A 79 -1.28 -3.58 -18.73
N CYS A 80 -1.37 -2.74 -17.69
CA CYS A 80 -2.63 -2.12 -17.28
C CYS A 80 -2.95 -0.92 -18.20
N THR A 81 -4.14 -0.91 -18.79
CA THR A 81 -4.59 0.16 -19.71
C THR A 81 -5.52 1.16 -19.04
N THR A 82 -6.11 0.80 -17.90
CA THR A 82 -7.05 1.66 -17.15
C THR A 82 -6.56 1.92 -15.72
N ASP A 83 -6.96 3.04 -15.13
CA ASP A 83 -6.61 3.34 -13.75
C ASP A 83 -7.23 2.35 -12.75
N LEU A 84 -8.39 1.76 -13.06
CA LEU A 84 -8.96 0.69 -12.24
C LEU A 84 -8.10 -0.58 -12.24
N GLN A 85 -7.50 -0.94 -13.37
CA GLN A 85 -6.57 -2.07 -13.44
C GLN A 85 -5.29 -1.80 -12.64
N LYS A 86 -4.72 -0.59 -12.78
CA LYS A 86 -3.56 -0.17 -11.98
C LYS A 86 -3.88 -0.18 -10.48
N LEU A 87 -5.02 0.39 -10.09
CA LEU A 87 -5.50 0.43 -8.72
C LEU A 87 -5.66 -0.99 -8.15
N ARG A 88 -6.21 -1.91 -8.94
CA ARG A 88 -6.35 -3.32 -8.54
C ARG A 88 -5.00 -3.97 -8.29
N ALA A 89 -4.03 -3.80 -9.19
CA ALA A 89 -2.69 -4.36 -9.03
C ALA A 89 -2.01 -3.86 -7.74
N ILE A 90 -2.10 -2.54 -7.49
CA ILE A 90 -1.55 -1.90 -6.28
C ILE A 90 -2.23 -2.42 -5.01
N TYR A 91 -3.57 -2.52 -5.03
CA TYR A 91 -4.35 -3.01 -3.90
C TYR A 91 -4.01 -4.47 -3.55
N VAL A 92 -3.95 -5.35 -4.55
CA VAL A 92 -3.63 -6.77 -4.35
C VAL A 92 -2.21 -6.92 -3.82
N TRP A 93 -1.25 -6.19 -4.39
CA TRP A 93 0.12 -6.21 -3.90
C TRP A 93 0.20 -5.81 -2.42
N LEU A 94 -0.44 -4.69 -2.05
CA LEU A 94 -0.44 -4.19 -0.67
C LEU A 94 -1.10 -5.19 0.29
N TYR A 95 -2.22 -5.79 -0.12
CA TYR A 95 -2.92 -6.81 0.66
C TYR A 95 -2.07 -8.05 0.95
N LEU A 96 -1.18 -8.42 0.03
CA LEU A 96 -0.30 -9.59 0.16
C LEU A 96 0.94 -9.33 1.03
N GLN A 97 1.15 -8.08 1.49
CA GLN A 97 2.31 -7.76 2.33
C GLN A 97 2.05 -8.11 3.79
N ASP A 98 2.90 -8.95 4.37
CA ASP A 98 2.93 -9.16 5.81
C ASP A 98 3.76 -8.06 6.50
N ILE A 99 3.17 -6.87 6.61
CA ILE A 99 3.88 -5.70 7.13
C ILE A 99 4.34 -5.91 8.58
N HIS A 100 3.48 -6.47 9.43
CA HIS A 100 3.77 -6.63 10.86
C HIS A 100 4.66 -7.84 11.15
N GLY A 101 4.59 -8.91 10.36
CA GLY A 101 5.46 -10.08 10.49
C GLY A 101 6.85 -9.93 9.86
N SER A 102 7.04 -8.98 8.94
CA SER A 102 8.33 -8.76 8.26
C SER A 102 9.41 -8.12 9.15
N PHE A 103 10.68 -8.36 8.80
CA PHE A 103 11.87 -7.76 9.43
C PHE A 103 12.42 -6.60 8.58
N TYR A 104 12.77 -5.48 9.22
CA TYR A 104 13.23 -4.25 8.57
C TYR A 104 14.54 -3.71 9.18
N SER A 105 15.36 -4.58 9.75
CA SER A 105 16.64 -4.24 10.39
C SER A 105 17.57 -3.41 9.49
N ASN A 106 17.62 -3.73 8.19
CA ASN A 106 18.48 -3.07 7.21
C ASN A 106 17.78 -1.95 6.40
N VAL A 107 16.54 -1.57 6.77
CA VAL A 107 15.76 -0.58 6.03
C VAL A 107 15.94 0.79 6.67
N ASN A 108 16.69 1.64 5.96
CA ASN A 108 17.08 2.97 6.44
C ASN A 108 16.48 4.11 5.62
N ASN A 109 16.00 3.84 4.40
CA ASN A 109 15.41 4.85 3.53
C ASN A 109 13.87 4.84 3.65
N PRO A 110 13.26 5.88 4.25
CA PRO A 110 11.82 5.94 4.45
C PRO A 110 11.06 6.20 3.14
N GLN A 111 11.71 6.75 2.12
CA GLN A 111 11.15 7.06 0.80
C GLN A 111 11.07 5.83 -0.13
N THR A 112 11.03 4.64 0.45
CA THR A 112 10.85 3.38 -0.28
C THR A 112 9.57 2.68 0.20
N PRO A 113 8.95 1.81 -0.61
CA PRO A 113 7.81 1.01 -0.16
C PRO A 113 8.11 0.24 1.13
N LYS A 114 9.27 -0.43 1.23
CA LYS A 114 9.69 -1.11 2.47
C LYS A 114 9.95 -0.15 3.62
N GLY A 115 10.52 1.03 3.35
CA GLY A 115 10.67 2.10 4.33
C GLY A 115 9.33 2.50 4.94
N TYR A 116 8.31 2.70 4.12
CA TYR A 116 6.98 3.05 4.60
C TYR A 116 6.29 1.91 5.34
N MET A 117 6.47 0.65 4.91
CA MET A 117 6.01 -0.51 5.68
C MET A 117 6.66 -0.57 7.08
N LYS A 118 7.95 -0.25 7.19
CA LYS A 118 8.63 -0.09 8.48
C LYS A 118 8.00 1.02 9.32
N ILE A 119 7.63 2.15 8.72
CA ILE A 119 6.90 3.23 9.40
C ILE A 119 5.54 2.72 9.93
N ILE A 120 4.79 1.93 9.16
CA ILE A 120 3.53 1.33 9.64
C ILE A 120 3.77 0.38 10.81
N LYS A 121 4.86 -0.41 10.78
CA LYS A 121 5.16 -1.38 11.84
C LYS A 121 5.66 -0.71 13.13
N THR A 122 6.56 0.26 13.02
CA THR A 122 7.32 0.82 14.15
C THR A 122 6.79 2.17 14.64
N GLN A 123 5.97 2.84 13.84
CA GLN A 123 5.49 4.20 14.09
C GLN A 123 4.00 4.30 13.74
N ASN A 124 3.42 5.48 13.87
CA ASN A 124 2.01 5.75 13.55
C ASN A 124 1.77 5.93 12.04
N GLY A 125 2.43 5.13 11.19
CA GLY A 125 2.12 5.05 9.75
C GLY A 125 0.75 4.41 9.53
N SER A 126 0.09 4.75 8.42
CA SER A 126 -1.23 4.17 8.09
C SER A 126 -1.24 3.51 6.70
N TYR A 127 -1.98 2.40 6.59
CA TYR A 127 -2.25 1.75 5.31
C TYR A 127 -2.91 2.71 4.31
N THR A 128 -3.79 3.60 4.79
CA THR A 128 -4.46 4.60 3.97
C THR A 128 -3.48 5.57 3.33
N SER A 129 -2.57 6.13 4.13
CA SER A 129 -1.51 7.03 3.66
C SER A 129 -0.56 6.33 2.69
N PHE A 130 -0.21 5.07 2.98
CA PHE A 130 0.65 4.28 2.10
C PHE A 130 -0.01 3.99 0.76
N PHE A 131 -1.27 3.57 0.78
CA PHE A 131 -2.06 3.32 -0.41
C PHE A 131 -2.21 4.58 -1.27
N ALA A 132 -2.50 5.73 -0.65
CA ALA A 132 -2.53 7.01 -1.36
C ALA A 132 -1.20 7.33 -2.02
N GLN A 133 -0.07 7.11 -1.34
CA GLN A 133 1.27 7.33 -1.90
C GLN A 133 1.54 6.43 -3.11
N LEU A 134 1.16 5.15 -3.05
CA LEU A 134 1.30 4.21 -4.17
C LEU A 134 0.44 4.63 -5.37
N CYS A 135 -0.82 5.02 -5.14
CA CYS A 135 -1.71 5.50 -6.20
C CYS A 135 -1.16 6.76 -6.88
N ARG A 136 -0.68 7.74 -6.10
CA ARG A 136 -0.07 8.97 -6.62
C ARG A 136 1.19 8.68 -7.43
N ALA A 137 2.03 7.75 -6.97
CA ALA A 137 3.20 7.30 -7.72
C ALA A 137 2.82 6.61 -9.06
N ALA A 138 1.60 6.05 -9.16
CA ALA A 138 1.04 5.50 -10.40
C ALA A 138 0.32 6.53 -11.28
N GLY A 139 0.35 7.81 -10.92
CA GLY A 139 -0.36 8.87 -11.62
C GLY A 139 -1.87 8.84 -11.42
N ILE A 140 -2.37 8.08 -10.44
CA ILE A 140 -3.79 8.01 -10.10
C ILE A 140 -4.11 9.15 -9.13
N SER A 141 -4.99 10.05 -9.55
CA SER A 141 -5.44 11.16 -8.71
C SER A 141 -6.31 10.66 -7.56
N CYS A 142 -5.90 10.91 -6.31
CA CYS A 142 -6.63 10.46 -5.14
C CYS A 142 -6.46 11.38 -3.92
N CYS A 143 -7.52 11.46 -3.11
CA CYS A 143 -7.54 12.11 -1.79
C CYS A 143 -7.86 11.10 -0.70
N VAL A 144 -7.37 11.36 0.53
CA VAL A 144 -7.72 10.57 1.71
C VAL A 144 -8.97 11.18 2.33
N ILE A 145 -10.02 10.37 2.43
CA ILE A 145 -11.27 10.75 3.09
C ILE A 145 -11.29 10.14 4.48
N ARG A 146 -11.49 10.98 5.50
CA ARG A 146 -11.64 10.55 6.89
C ARG A 146 -13.13 10.50 7.24
N GLY A 147 -13.53 9.45 7.93
CA GLY A 147 -14.90 9.26 8.36
C GLY A 147 -14.99 8.22 9.47
N VAL A 148 -16.19 8.02 9.99
CA VAL A 148 -16.48 6.98 10.98
C VAL A 148 -16.92 5.73 10.23
N GLY A 149 -16.22 4.61 10.45
CA GLY A 149 -16.61 3.31 9.93
C GLY A 149 -17.89 2.81 10.61
N LYS A 150 -18.66 1.98 9.91
CA LYS A 150 -19.82 1.27 10.49
C LYS A 150 -19.37 0.03 11.25
#